data_AF-A0A428ZUP6-F1
#
_entry.id   AF-A0A428ZUP6-F1
#
_cell.length_a   1.000
_cell.length_b   1.000
_cell.length_c   1.000
_cell.angle_alpha   90.00
_cell.angle_beta   90.00
_cell.angle_gamma   90.00
#
_symmetry.space_group_name_H-M   'P 1'
#
loop_
_entity.id
_entity.type
_entity.pdbx_description
1 polymer ?
#
loop_
_entity_poly.entity_id
_entity_poly.type
_entity_poly.pdbx_seq_one_letter_code
_entity_poly.pdbx_strand_id
1 'polypeptide(L)'
;MAPVIVLAEQEWRARQEAYVSRMRKWVDPHQERKALGQKHPVLDFLFSYYSYRPARLLRWHPGPDVALAGDASEFLSWTGYVQTPQGVMLSRDLLTAQRRESVSFVRSLLAATQSRQPRLGCFGLHEWAMVYRTSEIRHESWPLRLGPAGTDTVVESLPIKCGHFDAFRFFTPEARPLNTLQPTRATQIAMEQPGCLHANMDLFKWSYKLAPFTPSELVADCFELASDVRELDMRASPYDLRELGYSPVPIETPAGRATYARLQAEFASRATPLRAQLIALCTQLLDPEDND
;
A
#
# COMPACT_ATOMS: atom_id res chain seq x y z
N MET A 1 4.23 -25.06 -19.38
CA MET A 1 4.73 -24.75 -18.01
C MET A 1 5.78 -23.65 -18.07
N ALA A 2 5.63 -22.57 -17.29
CA ALA A 2 6.75 -21.65 -17.08
C ALA A 2 7.92 -22.42 -16.45
N PRO A 3 9.18 -22.16 -16.86
CA PRO A 3 10.32 -22.89 -16.31
C PRO A 3 10.45 -22.61 -14.81
N VAL A 4 10.56 -23.67 -14.01
CA VAL A 4 10.86 -23.55 -12.59
C VAL A 4 12.28 -23.05 -12.42
N ILE A 5 12.44 -21.94 -11.70
CA ILE A 5 13.75 -21.39 -11.32
C ILE A 5 14.20 -22.10 -10.06
N VAL A 6 15.40 -22.67 -10.05
CA VAL A 6 15.98 -23.31 -8.86
C VAL A 6 16.99 -22.36 -8.22
N LEU A 7 16.75 -21.98 -6.97
CA LEU A 7 17.71 -21.22 -6.17
C LEU A 7 18.57 -22.18 -5.35
N ALA A 8 19.88 -22.01 -5.44
CA ALA A 8 20.82 -22.73 -4.58
C ALA A 8 20.62 -22.33 -3.11
N GLU A 9 20.98 -23.22 -2.18
CA GLU A 9 20.75 -22.99 -0.75
C GLU A 9 21.34 -21.67 -0.24
N GLN A 10 22.60 -21.42 -0.60
CA GLN A 10 23.30 -20.20 -0.25
C GLN A 10 22.61 -18.94 -0.79
N GLU A 11 22.03 -19.02 -2.00
CA GLU A 11 21.40 -17.89 -2.66
C GLU A 11 20.08 -17.51 -1.98
N TRP A 12 19.19 -18.48 -1.75
CA TRP A 12 17.90 -18.16 -1.14
C TRP A 12 18.04 -17.78 0.33
N ARG A 13 19.01 -18.36 1.07
CA ARG A 13 19.31 -17.93 2.45
C ARG A 13 19.80 -16.49 2.49
N ALA A 14 20.71 -16.11 1.58
CA ALA A 14 21.19 -14.73 1.49
C ALA A 14 20.06 -13.74 1.16
N ARG A 15 19.14 -14.10 0.25
CA ARG A 15 17.95 -13.28 -0.06
C ARG A 15 17.00 -13.16 1.13
N GLN A 16 16.72 -14.27 1.81
CA GLN A 16 15.90 -14.31 3.02
C GLN A 16 16.48 -13.41 4.12
N GLU A 17 17.78 -13.52 4.41
CA GLU A 17 18.46 -12.71 5.41
C GLU A 17 18.44 -11.21 5.05
N ALA A 18 18.74 -10.88 3.79
CA ALA A 18 18.71 -9.50 3.31
C ALA A 18 17.30 -8.90 3.43
N TYR A 19 16.26 -9.64 3.04
CA TYR A 19 14.87 -9.20 3.17
C TYR A 19 14.46 -9.00 4.64
N VAL A 20 14.74 -9.97 5.51
CA VAL A 20 14.41 -9.88 6.94
C VAL A 20 15.11 -8.66 7.55
N SER A 21 16.39 -8.48 7.28
CA SER A 21 17.17 -7.31 7.74
C SER A 21 16.58 -6.00 7.22
N ARG A 22 16.12 -5.95 5.96
CA ARG A 22 15.45 -4.78 5.38
C ARG A 22 14.14 -4.45 6.11
N MET A 23 13.30 -5.45 6.39
CA MET A 23 11.99 -5.25 7.04
C MET A 23 12.08 -5.01 8.55
N ARG A 24 13.10 -5.52 9.22
CA ARG A 24 13.36 -5.26 10.66
C ARG A 24 13.52 -3.78 10.98
N LYS A 25 14.09 -2.98 10.06
CA LYS A 25 14.18 -1.52 10.18
C LYS A 25 12.82 -0.84 10.44
N TRP A 26 11.74 -1.46 10.00
CA TRP A 26 10.37 -0.96 10.17
C TRP A 26 9.62 -1.69 11.28
N VAL A 27 9.79 -3.01 11.35
CA VAL A 27 9.08 -3.88 12.30
C VAL A 27 9.56 -3.65 13.73
N ASP A 28 10.86 -3.59 13.96
CA ASP A 28 11.43 -3.55 15.31
C ASP A 28 11.02 -2.24 16.03
N PRO A 29 11.18 -1.04 15.44
CA PRO A 29 10.71 0.21 16.07
C PRO A 29 9.19 0.24 16.30
N HIS A 30 8.39 -0.39 15.42
CA HIS A 30 6.95 -0.49 15.64
C HIS A 30 6.62 -1.37 16.84
N GLN A 31 7.32 -2.50 17.01
CA GLN A 31 7.14 -3.37 18.17
C GLN A 31 7.58 -2.71 19.47
N GLU A 32 8.69 -1.97 19.45
CA GLU A 32 9.17 -1.19 20.61
C GLU A 32 8.13 -0.15 21.04
N ARG A 33 7.64 0.68 20.12
CA ARG A 33 6.58 1.66 20.41
C ARG A 33 5.33 0.98 20.98
N LYS A 34 4.91 -0.13 20.38
CA LYS A 34 3.74 -0.89 20.85
C LYS A 34 3.95 -1.45 22.25
N ALA A 35 5.13 -1.97 22.59
CA ALA A 35 5.45 -2.46 23.92
C ALA A 35 5.43 -1.35 24.97
N LEU A 36 5.80 -0.12 24.59
CA LEU A 36 5.76 1.07 25.44
C LEU A 36 4.40 1.79 25.43
N GLY A 37 3.40 1.29 24.70
CA GLY A 37 2.10 1.96 24.55
C GLY A 37 2.16 3.30 23.79
N GLN A 38 3.25 3.56 23.08
CA GLN A 38 3.44 4.78 22.29
C GLN A 38 2.75 4.67 20.94
N LYS A 39 2.06 5.74 20.52
CA LYS A 39 1.39 5.83 19.21
C LYS A 39 2.17 6.76 18.28
N HIS A 40 2.33 6.35 17.03
CA HIS A 40 2.92 7.16 15.97
C HIS A 40 1.99 7.21 14.73
N PRO A 41 1.28 8.32 14.46
CA PRO A 41 0.20 8.38 13.46
C PRO A 41 0.65 8.16 12.01
N VAL A 42 1.92 8.42 11.71
CA VAL A 42 2.52 8.16 10.39
C VAL A 42 2.94 6.69 10.26
N LEU A 43 3.94 6.26 11.05
CA LEU A 43 4.53 4.92 10.94
C LEU A 43 3.58 3.78 11.33
N ASP A 44 2.76 3.93 12.37
CA ASP A 44 1.89 2.85 12.83
C ASP A 44 0.68 2.64 11.90
N PHE A 45 0.39 3.60 11.01
CA PHE A 45 -0.65 3.46 9.99
C PHE A 45 -0.40 2.22 9.12
N LEU A 46 0.85 1.97 8.72
CA LEU A 46 1.20 0.84 7.85
C LEU A 46 0.91 -0.53 8.47
N PHE A 47 0.86 -0.62 9.79
CA PHE A 47 0.57 -1.87 10.50
C PHE A 47 -0.88 -1.94 10.97
N SER A 48 -1.45 -0.82 11.43
CA SER A 48 -2.82 -0.75 11.96
C SER A 48 -3.88 -0.70 10.87
N TYR A 49 -3.72 0.16 9.86
CA TYR A 49 -4.69 0.30 8.77
C TYR A 49 -4.62 -0.90 7.82
N TYR A 50 -3.42 -1.23 7.33
CA TYR A 50 -3.26 -2.34 6.40
C TYR A 50 -3.36 -3.71 7.08
N SER A 51 -3.34 -3.80 8.41
CA SER A 51 -3.58 -5.04 9.15
C SER A 51 -2.69 -6.24 8.76
N TYR A 52 -1.53 -5.99 8.13
CA TYR A 52 -0.57 -7.03 7.82
C TYR A 52 0.35 -7.24 9.03
N ARG A 53 0.28 -8.43 9.62
CA ARG A 53 0.94 -8.72 10.90
C ARG A 53 2.47 -8.59 10.75
N PRO A 54 3.18 -7.89 11.65
CA PRO A 54 4.64 -7.74 11.55
C PRO A 54 5.38 -9.08 11.44
N ALA A 55 4.96 -10.10 12.19
CA ALA A 55 5.55 -11.44 12.10
C ALA A 55 5.34 -12.13 10.72
N ARG A 56 4.29 -11.76 9.97
CA ARG A 56 4.11 -12.22 8.58
C ARG A 56 4.97 -11.41 7.61
N LEU A 57 5.15 -10.11 7.85
CA LEU A 57 6.05 -9.28 7.06
C LEU A 57 7.50 -9.75 7.16
N LEU A 58 7.91 -10.37 8.27
CA LEU A 58 9.24 -10.99 8.42
C LEU A 58 9.36 -12.38 7.78
N ARG A 59 8.32 -12.94 7.14
CA ARG A 59 8.44 -14.18 6.37
C ARG A 59 8.84 -13.86 4.94
N TRP A 60 9.96 -14.41 4.50
CA TRP A 60 10.42 -14.29 3.13
C TRP A 60 9.76 -15.36 2.25
N HIS A 61 9.27 -14.96 1.08
CA HIS A 61 8.68 -15.82 0.06
C HIS A 61 9.38 -15.57 -1.28
N PRO A 62 9.85 -16.61 -1.99
CA PRO A 62 10.55 -16.44 -3.26
C PRO A 62 9.63 -16.06 -4.43
N GLY A 63 8.31 -16.29 -4.29
CA GLY A 63 7.32 -16.15 -5.36
C GLY A 63 6.91 -17.48 -6.00
N PRO A 64 6.00 -17.46 -7.00
CA PRO A 64 5.61 -18.65 -7.76
C PRO A 64 6.77 -19.18 -8.60
N ASP A 65 6.69 -20.47 -8.94
CA ASP A 65 7.61 -21.11 -9.90
C ASP A 65 9.10 -21.04 -9.52
N VAL A 66 9.39 -20.89 -8.21
CA VAL A 66 10.74 -20.92 -7.65
C VAL A 66 10.89 -22.07 -6.66
N ALA A 67 11.86 -22.96 -6.93
CA ALA A 67 12.23 -24.06 -6.05
C ALA A 67 13.49 -23.73 -5.24
N LEU A 68 13.43 -24.03 -3.94
CA LEU A 68 14.52 -23.83 -2.99
C LEU A 68 15.29 -25.16 -2.84
N ALA A 69 16.49 -25.23 -3.38
CA ALA A 69 17.36 -26.39 -3.23
C ALA A 69 18.01 -26.45 -1.83
N GLY A 70 18.53 -27.62 -1.46
CA GLY A 70 19.15 -27.85 -0.15
C GLY A 70 18.12 -28.02 0.97
N ASP A 71 18.50 -27.67 2.21
CA ASP A 71 17.58 -27.78 3.36
C ASP A 71 16.64 -26.56 3.48
N ALA A 72 15.51 -26.66 2.79
CA ALA A 72 14.40 -25.70 2.87
C ALA A 72 13.19 -26.25 3.65
N SER A 73 13.41 -27.24 4.55
CA SER A 73 12.35 -27.92 5.30
C SER A 73 11.52 -26.98 6.19
N GLU A 74 12.08 -25.84 6.60
CA GLU A 74 11.39 -24.80 7.36
C GLU A 74 10.14 -24.24 6.66
N PHE A 75 10.16 -24.19 5.32
CA PHE A 75 9.04 -23.69 4.51
C PHE A 75 7.87 -24.66 4.49
N LEU A 76 8.11 -25.97 4.67
CA LEU A 76 7.06 -26.99 4.70
C LEU A 76 6.10 -26.83 5.90
N SER A 77 6.52 -26.09 6.94
CA SER A 77 5.65 -25.71 8.05
C SER A 77 4.61 -24.64 7.66
N TRP A 78 4.78 -23.99 6.51
CA TRP A 78 3.91 -22.93 6.03
C TRP A 78 2.93 -23.46 4.98
N THR A 79 1.67 -23.03 5.09
CA THR A 79 0.62 -23.42 4.16
C THR A 79 1.00 -23.12 2.71
N GLY A 80 0.89 -24.14 1.86
CA GLY A 80 1.07 -24.03 0.42
C GLY A 80 2.48 -24.37 -0.09
N TYR A 81 3.45 -24.66 0.78
CA TYR A 81 4.75 -25.18 0.36
C TYR A 81 4.75 -26.70 0.28
N VAL A 82 5.40 -27.24 -0.75
CA VAL A 82 5.51 -28.68 -1.01
C VAL A 82 6.93 -29.05 -1.38
N GLN A 83 7.33 -30.29 -1.07
CA GLN A 83 8.60 -30.87 -1.51
C GLN A 83 8.45 -31.38 -2.95
N THR A 84 9.38 -31.02 -3.83
CA THR A 84 9.48 -31.53 -5.21
C THR A 84 10.89 -32.08 -5.47
N PRO A 85 11.14 -32.75 -6.62
CA PRO A 85 12.49 -33.17 -7.00
C PRO A 85 13.48 -32.01 -7.17
N GLN A 86 13.00 -30.80 -7.46
CA GLN A 86 13.84 -29.60 -7.65
C GLN A 86 14.09 -28.81 -6.35
N GLY A 87 13.37 -29.12 -5.26
CA GLY A 87 13.46 -28.41 -3.99
C GLY A 87 12.11 -28.16 -3.33
N VAL A 88 12.05 -27.33 -2.29
CA VAL A 88 10.78 -26.88 -1.70
C VAL A 88 10.25 -25.68 -2.46
N MET A 89 8.98 -25.70 -2.87
CA MET A 89 8.36 -24.59 -3.61
C MET A 89 6.90 -24.38 -3.24
N LEU A 90 6.34 -23.24 -3.64
CA LEU A 90 4.90 -22.99 -3.52
C LEU A 90 4.11 -23.84 -4.52
N SER A 91 3.14 -24.61 -4.01
CA SER A 91 2.17 -25.32 -4.85
C SER A 91 1.17 -24.33 -5.46
N ARG A 92 0.92 -24.50 -6.76
CA ARG A 92 -0.13 -23.80 -7.49
C ARG A 92 -1.54 -24.23 -7.06
N ASP A 93 -1.71 -25.34 -6.34
CA ASP A 93 -2.99 -25.73 -5.73
C ASP A 93 -3.52 -24.68 -4.74
N LEU A 94 -2.62 -23.84 -4.21
CA LEU A 94 -2.98 -22.70 -3.38
C LEU A 94 -3.78 -21.64 -4.19
N LEU A 95 -3.76 -21.65 -5.53
CA LEU A 95 -4.63 -20.82 -6.39
C LEU A 95 -6.01 -21.45 -6.60
N THR A 96 -6.75 -21.59 -5.50
CA THR A 96 -8.16 -21.98 -5.54
C THR A 96 -9.00 -21.03 -6.42
N ALA A 97 -10.19 -21.46 -6.85
CA ALA A 97 -11.10 -20.63 -7.64
C ALA A 97 -11.35 -19.24 -7.01
N GLN A 98 -11.60 -19.19 -5.70
CA GLN A 98 -11.78 -17.93 -4.96
C GLN A 98 -10.53 -17.04 -4.98
N ARG A 99 -9.33 -17.62 -4.89
CA ARG A 99 -8.09 -16.84 -4.99
C ARG A 99 -7.88 -16.34 -6.40
N ARG A 100 -8.21 -17.12 -7.44
CA ARG A 100 -8.16 -16.66 -8.84
C ARG A 100 -9.09 -15.48 -9.08
N GLU A 101 -10.30 -15.46 -8.51
CA GLU A 101 -11.18 -14.28 -8.57
C GLU A 101 -10.53 -13.04 -7.94
N SER A 102 -9.92 -13.21 -6.77
CA SER A 102 -9.20 -12.12 -6.09
C SER A 102 -8.02 -11.61 -6.92
N VAL A 103 -7.22 -12.51 -7.52
CA VAL A 103 -6.11 -12.16 -8.41
C VAL A 103 -6.62 -11.42 -9.65
N SER A 104 -7.72 -11.87 -10.25
CA SER A 104 -8.35 -11.24 -11.42
C SER A 104 -8.85 -9.82 -11.11
N PHE A 105 -9.45 -9.63 -9.94
CA PHE A 105 -9.85 -8.31 -9.46
C PHE A 105 -8.64 -7.38 -9.31
N VAL A 106 -7.58 -7.84 -8.63
CA VAL A 106 -6.36 -7.04 -8.42
C VAL A 106 -5.71 -6.68 -9.76
N ARG A 107 -5.57 -7.65 -10.68
CA ARG A 107 -5.04 -7.40 -12.03
C ARG A 107 -5.83 -6.30 -12.74
N SER A 108 -7.16 -6.43 -12.76
CA SER A 108 -8.05 -5.51 -13.46
C SER A 108 -8.00 -4.10 -12.88
N LEU A 109 -7.98 -4.00 -11.55
CA LEU A 109 -7.85 -2.72 -10.83
C LEU A 109 -6.52 -2.04 -11.16
N LEU A 110 -5.40 -2.76 -11.03
CA LEU A 110 -4.07 -2.20 -11.25
C LEU A 110 -3.86 -1.84 -12.73
N ALA A 111 -4.27 -2.69 -13.66
CA ALA A 111 -4.17 -2.40 -15.09
C ALA A 111 -5.00 -1.18 -15.51
N ALA A 112 -6.25 -1.08 -15.03
CA ALA A 112 -7.10 0.07 -15.29
C ALA A 112 -6.53 1.37 -14.68
N THR A 113 -5.90 1.28 -13.51
CA THR A 113 -5.22 2.43 -12.88
C THR A 113 -3.99 2.86 -13.68
N GLN A 114 -3.16 1.90 -14.11
CA GLN A 114 -1.94 2.16 -14.88
C GLN A 114 -2.22 2.82 -16.24
N SER A 115 -3.33 2.51 -16.90
CA SER A 115 -3.63 2.96 -18.26
C SER A 115 -4.08 4.42 -18.37
N ARG A 116 -4.23 5.12 -17.23
CA ARG A 116 -4.75 6.50 -17.18
C ARG A 116 -3.64 7.52 -17.09
N GLN A 117 -3.91 8.73 -17.56
CA GLN A 117 -3.06 9.89 -17.27
C GLN A 117 -3.16 10.26 -15.78
N PRO A 118 -2.04 10.47 -15.07
CA PRO A 118 -2.06 10.85 -13.66
C PRO A 118 -2.80 12.17 -13.41
N ARG A 119 -3.71 12.16 -12.43
CA ARG A 119 -4.34 13.38 -11.91
C ARG A 119 -3.60 13.86 -10.66
N LEU A 120 -3.06 15.08 -10.72
CA LEU A 120 -2.19 15.65 -9.68
C LEU A 120 -2.84 16.80 -8.88
N GLY A 121 -4.18 16.81 -8.81
CA GLY A 121 -4.95 17.94 -8.29
C GLY A 121 -5.84 17.64 -7.07
N CYS A 122 -5.59 16.53 -6.36
CA CYS A 122 -6.37 16.18 -5.15
C CYS A 122 -5.85 16.88 -3.89
N PHE A 123 -4.56 17.22 -3.85
CA PHE A 123 -3.89 17.98 -2.78
C PHE A 123 -4.11 17.45 -1.35
N GLY A 124 -4.34 16.16 -1.17
CA GLY A 124 -4.53 15.57 0.16
C GLY A 124 -5.84 15.98 0.85
N LEU A 125 -6.77 16.66 0.14
CA LEU A 125 -8.00 17.20 0.72
C LEU A 125 -8.94 16.15 1.34
N HIS A 126 -8.70 14.86 1.08
CA HIS A 126 -9.41 13.78 1.76
C HIS A 126 -9.21 13.81 3.28
N GLU A 127 -8.01 14.14 3.80
CA GLU A 127 -7.79 14.19 5.26
C GLU A 127 -8.51 15.39 5.88
N TRP A 128 -8.60 16.50 5.14
CA TRP A 128 -9.34 17.70 5.54
C TRP A 128 -10.85 17.43 5.58
N ALA A 129 -11.37 16.73 4.58
CA ALA A 129 -12.76 16.30 4.50
C ALA A 129 -13.16 15.29 5.61
N MET A 130 -12.20 14.57 6.20
CA MET A 130 -12.47 13.65 7.31
C MET A 130 -12.68 14.37 8.66
N VAL A 131 -12.28 15.64 8.78
CA VAL A 131 -12.42 16.46 9.99
C VAL A 131 -13.27 17.71 9.80
N TYR A 132 -13.92 17.84 8.64
CA TYR A 132 -14.74 18.99 8.30
C TYR A 132 -16.02 19.05 9.14
N ARG A 133 -16.25 20.18 9.82
CA ARG A 133 -17.44 20.45 10.66
C ARG A 133 -17.79 19.36 11.67
N THR A 134 -16.77 18.72 12.24
CA THR A 134 -16.96 17.71 13.28
C THR A 134 -16.08 17.99 14.50
N SER A 135 -16.58 17.62 15.68
CA SER A 135 -15.78 17.58 16.91
C SER A 135 -15.00 16.26 17.05
N GLU A 136 -15.33 15.23 16.26
CA GLU A 136 -14.63 13.94 16.26
C GLU A 136 -13.36 14.03 15.40
N ILE A 137 -12.20 14.10 16.06
CA ILE A 137 -10.90 14.20 15.39
C ILE A 137 -10.24 12.82 15.35
N ARG A 138 -10.07 12.23 14.17
CA ARG A 138 -9.54 10.85 14.02
C ARG A 138 -8.17 10.62 14.66
N HIS A 139 -7.31 11.64 14.67
CA HIS A 139 -6.04 11.65 15.37
C HIS A 139 -6.11 12.59 16.58
N GLU A 140 -6.97 12.29 17.55
CA GLU A 140 -7.24 13.13 18.75
C GLU A 140 -5.99 13.61 19.50
N SER A 141 -4.90 12.83 19.43
CA SER A 141 -3.62 13.18 20.05
C SER A 141 -2.84 14.28 19.33
N TRP A 142 -3.30 14.75 18.16
CA TRP A 142 -2.59 15.72 17.32
C TRP A 142 -3.49 16.92 16.97
N PRO A 143 -3.07 18.16 17.30
CA PRO A 143 -3.90 19.34 17.07
C PRO A 143 -4.03 19.67 15.58
N LEU A 144 -5.09 20.40 15.23
CA LEU A 144 -5.26 20.94 13.88
C LEU A 144 -4.39 22.19 13.72
N ARG A 145 -3.57 22.22 12.67
CA ARG A 145 -2.56 23.27 12.43
C ARG A 145 -3.17 24.66 12.17
N LEU A 146 -4.40 24.71 11.65
CA LEU A 146 -5.18 25.93 11.41
C LEU A 146 -6.42 26.07 12.34
N GLY A 147 -6.54 25.18 13.34
CA GLY A 147 -7.76 25.03 14.12
C GLY A 147 -8.97 24.56 13.30
N PRO A 148 -10.13 24.34 13.94
CA PRO A 148 -11.34 23.87 13.26
C PRO A 148 -11.83 24.82 12.16
N ALA A 149 -11.99 26.12 12.47
CA ALA A 149 -12.50 27.10 11.51
C ALA A 149 -11.59 27.30 10.29
N GLY A 150 -10.28 27.29 10.48
CA GLY A 150 -9.32 27.37 9.36
C GLY A 150 -9.34 26.10 8.50
N THR A 151 -9.51 24.93 9.12
CA THR A 151 -9.67 23.65 8.41
C THR A 151 -10.92 23.64 7.56
N ASP A 152 -12.05 24.11 8.10
CA ASP A 152 -13.31 24.22 7.37
C ASP A 152 -13.20 25.18 6.18
N THR A 153 -12.53 26.32 6.37
CA THR A 153 -12.28 27.30 5.30
C THR A 153 -11.51 26.69 4.12
N VAL A 154 -10.53 25.80 4.39
CA VAL A 154 -9.77 25.11 3.33
C VAL A 154 -10.67 24.15 2.55
N VAL A 155 -11.53 23.39 3.24
CA VAL A 155 -12.49 22.47 2.62
C VAL A 155 -13.50 23.21 1.74
N GLU A 156 -13.98 24.37 2.19
CA GLU A 156 -14.96 25.19 1.48
C GLU A 156 -14.36 25.94 0.27
N SER A 157 -13.06 26.24 0.30
CA SER A 157 -12.40 27.07 -0.72
C SER A 157 -11.73 26.29 -1.86
N LEU A 158 -11.54 24.97 -1.72
CA LEU A 158 -10.86 24.14 -2.71
C LEU A 158 -11.74 23.00 -3.22
N PRO A 159 -11.71 22.67 -4.52
CA PRO A 159 -12.54 21.61 -5.07
C PRO A 159 -12.02 20.23 -4.64
N ILE A 160 -12.84 19.47 -3.91
CA ILE A 160 -12.51 18.09 -3.53
C ILE A 160 -12.79 17.15 -4.72
N LYS A 161 -11.80 16.36 -5.10
CA LYS A 161 -11.84 15.46 -6.27
C LYS A 161 -11.32 14.06 -5.94
N CYS A 162 -11.63 13.56 -4.74
CA CYS A 162 -11.14 12.26 -4.28
C CYS A 162 -11.87 11.12 -5.01
N GLY A 163 -11.15 10.38 -5.86
CA GLY A 163 -11.66 9.18 -6.54
C GLY A 163 -11.38 7.87 -5.78
N HIS A 164 -10.68 7.94 -4.65
CA HIS A 164 -10.25 6.78 -3.89
C HIS A 164 -11.30 6.38 -2.84
N PHE A 165 -11.99 5.26 -3.06
CA PHE A 165 -13.11 4.83 -2.21
C PHE A 165 -12.72 4.63 -0.75
N ASP A 166 -11.56 4.01 -0.49
CA ASP A 166 -11.13 3.66 0.86
C ASP A 166 -10.77 4.91 1.70
N ALA A 167 -10.53 6.07 1.08
CA ALA A 167 -10.45 7.37 1.75
C ALA A 167 -11.84 8.04 1.84
N PHE A 168 -12.57 8.09 0.73
CA PHE A 168 -13.88 8.76 0.66
C PHE A 168 -14.89 8.24 1.70
N ARG A 169 -14.87 6.93 2.01
CA ARG A 169 -15.79 6.34 3.00
C ARG A 169 -15.63 6.89 4.42
N PHE A 170 -14.56 7.63 4.70
CA PHE A 170 -14.31 8.28 5.99
C PHE A 170 -14.70 9.77 6.02
N PHE A 171 -15.15 10.34 4.91
CA PHE A 171 -15.58 11.74 4.89
C PHE A 171 -16.75 11.95 5.85
N THR A 172 -16.76 13.12 6.50
CA THR A 172 -17.90 13.55 7.31
C THR A 172 -19.16 13.65 6.43
N PRO A 173 -20.36 13.45 6.99
CA PRO A 173 -21.61 13.63 6.25
C PRO A 173 -21.67 14.95 5.48
N GLU A 174 -21.15 16.02 6.07
CA GLU A 174 -21.11 17.38 5.53
C GLU A 174 -20.09 17.55 4.40
N ALA A 175 -18.96 16.83 4.43
CA ALA A 175 -17.94 16.91 3.38
C ALA A 175 -18.25 16.04 2.15
N ARG A 176 -19.02 14.96 2.31
CA ARG A 176 -19.41 14.06 1.21
C ARG A 176 -20.02 14.77 0.00
N PRO A 177 -21.02 15.67 0.14
CA PRO A 177 -21.61 16.36 -1.01
C PRO A 177 -20.65 17.37 -1.67
N LEU A 178 -19.57 17.79 -0.99
CA LEU A 178 -18.56 18.68 -1.55
C LEU A 178 -17.56 17.95 -2.48
N ASN A 179 -17.48 16.62 -2.40
CA ASN A 179 -16.65 15.86 -3.31
C ASN A 179 -17.32 15.78 -4.69
N THR A 180 -16.62 16.30 -5.70
CA THR A 180 -17.06 16.27 -7.11
C THR A 180 -17.21 14.85 -7.66
N LEU A 181 -16.58 13.87 -7.01
CA LEU A 181 -16.69 12.44 -7.30
C LEU A 181 -17.44 11.73 -6.17
N GLN A 182 -18.16 10.66 -6.49
CA GLN A 182 -18.88 9.86 -5.50
C GLN A 182 -18.44 8.38 -5.62
N PRO A 183 -17.18 8.06 -5.25
CA PRO A 183 -16.67 6.71 -5.40
C PRO A 183 -17.41 5.73 -4.50
N THR A 184 -17.65 4.55 -5.06
CA THR A 184 -18.24 3.40 -4.38
C THR A 184 -17.32 2.20 -4.55
N ARG A 185 -17.53 1.15 -3.75
CA ARG A 185 -16.77 -0.10 -3.92
C ARG A 185 -16.92 -0.67 -5.34
N ALA A 186 -18.13 -0.61 -5.90
CA ALA A 186 -18.44 -1.11 -7.25
C ALA A 186 -17.77 -0.30 -8.36
N THR A 187 -17.51 1.00 -8.14
CA THR A 187 -16.91 1.90 -9.15
C THR A 187 -15.40 2.04 -9.00
N GLN A 188 -14.78 1.36 -8.04
CA GLN A 188 -13.35 1.50 -7.72
C GLN A 188 -12.46 1.36 -8.96
N ILE A 189 -12.66 0.32 -9.77
CA ILE A 189 -11.86 0.09 -10.99
C ILE A 189 -11.93 1.28 -11.95
N ALA A 190 -13.09 1.91 -12.08
CA ALA A 190 -13.29 3.06 -12.97
C ALA A 190 -12.71 4.36 -12.41
N MET A 191 -12.62 4.49 -11.09
CA MET A 191 -12.30 5.76 -10.42
C MET A 191 -10.84 5.90 -9.95
N GLU A 192 -10.16 4.80 -9.59
CA GLU A 192 -8.77 4.88 -9.12
C GLU A 192 -7.86 5.59 -10.14
N GLN A 193 -6.92 6.40 -9.64
CA GLN A 193 -6.03 7.23 -10.46
C GLN A 193 -4.57 6.96 -10.11
N PRO A 194 -3.67 6.86 -11.10
CA PRO A 194 -2.26 6.57 -10.84
C PRO A 194 -1.52 7.73 -10.16
N GLY A 195 -2.09 8.95 -10.20
CA GLY A 195 -1.61 10.08 -9.42
C GLY A 195 -2.05 10.06 -7.95
N CYS A 196 -3.04 9.27 -7.56
CA CYS A 196 -3.53 9.27 -6.18
C CYS A 196 -2.48 8.68 -5.23
N LEU A 197 -2.14 9.41 -4.16
CA LEU A 197 -1.24 8.91 -3.12
C LEU A 197 -1.73 7.57 -2.57
N HIS A 198 -3.01 7.47 -2.21
CA HIS A 198 -3.56 6.23 -1.66
C HIS A 198 -3.57 5.06 -2.62
N ALA A 199 -3.86 5.27 -3.91
CA ALA A 199 -3.77 4.20 -4.89
C ALA A 199 -2.33 3.66 -5.04
N ASN A 200 -1.33 4.54 -4.87
CA ASN A 200 0.09 4.16 -4.87
C ASN A 200 0.50 3.46 -3.57
N MET A 201 0.02 3.95 -2.42
CA MET A 201 0.24 3.34 -1.10
C MET A 201 -0.39 1.95 -1.03
N ASP A 202 -1.55 1.77 -1.65
CA ASP A 202 -2.28 0.50 -1.73
C ASP A 202 -1.56 -0.58 -2.54
N LEU A 203 -0.50 -0.27 -3.28
CA LEU A 203 0.34 -1.32 -3.87
C LEU A 203 0.89 -2.25 -2.78
N PHE A 204 1.17 -1.74 -1.57
CA PHE A 204 1.49 -2.58 -0.42
C PHE A 204 0.32 -3.47 0.00
N LYS A 205 -0.91 -2.94 0.03
CA LYS A 205 -2.12 -3.74 0.29
C LYS A 205 -2.23 -4.90 -0.69
N TRP A 206 -2.12 -4.60 -1.97
CA TRP A 206 -2.29 -5.61 -3.01
C TRP A 206 -1.15 -6.62 -3.02
N SER A 207 0.09 -6.20 -2.75
CA SER A 207 1.24 -7.10 -2.68
C SER A 207 1.07 -8.16 -1.59
N TYR A 208 0.68 -7.80 -0.36
CA TYR A 208 0.50 -8.81 0.69
C TYR A 208 -0.81 -9.59 0.56
N LYS A 209 -1.85 -9.05 -0.10
CA LYS A 209 -3.10 -9.81 -0.39
C LYS A 209 -2.85 -10.95 -1.38
N LEU A 210 -1.82 -10.82 -2.21
CA LEU A 210 -1.37 -11.85 -3.15
C LEU A 210 -0.37 -12.84 -2.53
N ALA A 211 0.14 -12.59 -1.31
CA ALA A 211 1.05 -13.50 -0.61
C ALA A 211 0.42 -14.90 -0.41
N PRO A 212 1.21 -15.99 -0.47
CA PRO A 212 2.67 -16.02 -0.58
C PRO A 212 3.20 -15.91 -2.02
N PHE A 213 2.36 -15.67 -3.03
CA PHE A 213 2.81 -15.60 -4.42
C PHE A 213 3.61 -14.34 -4.73
N THR A 214 3.41 -13.23 -4.04
CA THR A 214 4.25 -12.05 -4.27
C THR A 214 5.67 -12.31 -3.76
N PRO A 215 6.71 -12.17 -4.61
CA PRO A 215 8.09 -12.18 -4.13
C PRO A 215 8.27 -11.15 -3.02
N SER A 216 8.91 -11.55 -1.93
CA SER A 216 9.02 -10.71 -0.73
C SER A 216 9.75 -9.40 -1.00
N GLU A 217 10.72 -9.38 -1.92
CA GLU A 217 11.40 -8.15 -2.33
C GLU A 217 10.43 -7.11 -2.92
N LEU A 218 9.44 -7.55 -3.72
CA LEU A 218 8.40 -6.67 -4.25
C LEU A 218 7.43 -6.19 -3.14
N VAL A 219 7.17 -7.03 -2.13
CA VAL A 219 6.40 -6.59 -0.94
C VAL A 219 7.15 -5.48 -0.20
N ALA A 220 8.47 -5.62 -0.01
CA ALA A 220 9.31 -4.61 0.63
C ALA A 220 9.35 -3.30 -0.17
N ASP A 221 9.51 -3.36 -1.49
CA ASP A 221 9.50 -2.15 -2.35
C ASP A 221 8.16 -1.41 -2.25
N CYS A 222 7.05 -2.15 -2.24
CA CYS A 222 5.72 -1.56 -2.05
C CYS A 222 5.54 -0.98 -0.65
N PHE A 223 6.06 -1.64 0.40
CA PHE A 223 6.01 -1.17 1.78
C PHE A 223 6.76 0.16 1.95
N GLU A 224 7.98 0.25 1.42
CA GLU A 224 8.80 1.46 1.52
C GLU A 224 8.17 2.62 0.74
N LEU A 225 7.65 2.37 -0.48
CA LEU A 225 6.86 3.38 -1.19
C LEU A 225 5.65 3.83 -0.36
N ALA A 226 4.92 2.89 0.25
CA ALA A 226 3.77 3.21 1.08
C ALA A 226 4.15 4.08 2.29
N SER A 227 5.31 3.83 2.90
CA SER A 227 5.84 4.65 3.99
C SER A 227 6.11 6.09 3.56
N ASP A 228 6.84 6.28 2.45
CA ASP A 228 7.16 7.61 1.96
C ASP A 228 5.90 8.39 1.54
N VAL A 229 4.95 7.69 0.91
CA VAL A 229 3.67 8.27 0.53
C VAL A 229 2.86 8.68 1.76
N ARG A 230 2.82 7.85 2.80
CA ARG A 230 2.12 8.15 4.06
C ARG A 230 2.72 9.36 4.76
N GLU A 231 4.04 9.56 4.67
CA GLU A 231 4.68 10.76 5.18
C GLU A 231 4.10 12.02 4.49
N LEU A 232 4.08 12.06 3.15
CA LEU A 232 3.52 13.21 2.43
C LEU A 232 2.03 13.41 2.75
N ASP A 233 1.26 12.32 2.78
CA ASP A 233 -0.17 12.34 3.12
C ASP A 233 -0.41 13.04 4.47
N MET A 234 0.38 12.70 5.48
CA MET A 234 0.29 13.32 6.79
C MET A 234 0.88 14.73 6.85
N ARG A 235 1.95 15.03 6.11
CA ARG A 235 2.51 16.39 6.02
C ARG A 235 1.57 17.38 5.34
N ALA A 236 0.74 16.91 4.42
CA ALA A 236 -0.26 17.72 3.72
C ALA A 236 -1.64 17.74 4.42
N SER A 237 -1.80 16.95 5.49
CA SER A 237 -3.03 16.86 6.27
C SER A 237 -3.28 18.13 7.11
N PRO A 238 -4.46 18.27 7.74
CA PRO A 238 -4.74 19.40 8.63
C PRO A 238 -4.03 19.27 10.00
N TYR A 239 -3.42 18.12 10.29
CA TYR A 239 -2.77 17.85 11.57
C TYR A 239 -1.41 18.53 11.68
N ASP A 240 -1.09 19.03 12.88
CA ASP A 240 0.23 19.51 13.21
C ASP A 240 1.09 18.40 13.80
N LEU A 241 2.11 17.99 13.04
CA LEU A 241 3.01 16.88 13.40
C LEU A 241 4.45 17.36 13.63
N ARG A 242 4.65 18.65 13.90
CA ARG A 242 5.99 19.23 14.08
C ARG A 242 6.75 18.62 15.25
N GLU A 243 6.06 18.23 16.33
CA GLU A 243 6.69 17.54 17.48
C GLU A 243 7.25 16.15 17.12
N LEU A 244 6.76 15.54 16.04
CA LEU A 244 7.31 14.30 15.48
C LEU A 244 8.38 14.54 14.40
N GLY A 245 8.76 15.80 14.15
CA GLY A 245 9.76 16.19 13.15
C GLY A 245 9.22 16.36 11.73
N TYR A 246 7.90 16.30 11.50
CA TYR A 246 7.33 16.46 10.16
C TYR A 246 6.97 17.92 9.88
N SER A 247 7.68 18.52 8.93
CA SER A 247 7.34 19.87 8.44
C SER A 247 6.14 19.82 7.49
N PRO A 248 5.12 20.70 7.68
CA PRO A 248 3.91 20.68 6.88
C PRO A 248 4.16 21.05 5.42
N VAL A 249 3.35 20.49 4.52
CA VAL A 249 3.18 20.93 3.14
C VAL A 249 1.85 21.72 3.10
N PRO A 250 1.88 23.06 3.17
CA PRO A 250 0.67 23.86 3.41
C PRO A 250 -0.19 24.01 2.14
N ILE A 251 -1.03 23.00 1.86
CA ILE A 251 -1.90 22.94 0.67
C ILE A 251 -2.99 24.03 0.64
N GLU A 252 -3.21 24.75 1.73
CA GLU A 252 -4.01 25.97 1.76
C GLU A 252 -3.38 27.09 0.91
N THR A 253 -2.06 27.06 0.69
CA THR A 253 -1.33 28.03 -0.13
C THR A 253 -1.08 27.52 -1.56
N PRO A 254 -0.99 28.42 -2.57
CA PRO A 254 -0.58 28.02 -3.92
C PRO A 254 0.80 27.34 -3.98
N ALA A 255 1.78 27.84 -3.21
CA ALA A 255 3.13 27.27 -3.17
C ALA A 255 3.16 25.86 -2.56
N GLY A 256 2.38 25.61 -1.52
CA GLY A 256 2.23 24.28 -0.93
C GLY A 256 1.55 23.30 -1.89
N ARG A 257 0.53 23.73 -2.64
CA ARG A 257 -0.09 22.90 -3.70
C ARG A 257 0.89 22.57 -4.83
N ALA A 258 1.72 23.53 -5.25
CA ALA A 258 2.76 23.26 -6.25
C ALA A 258 3.79 22.24 -5.74
N THR A 259 4.21 22.37 -4.47
CA THR A 259 5.11 21.40 -3.81
C THR A 259 4.48 20.01 -3.74
N TYR A 260 3.22 19.93 -3.32
CA TYR A 260 2.46 18.68 -3.25
C TYR A 260 2.37 18.01 -4.63
N ALA A 261 1.99 18.76 -5.67
CA ALA A 261 1.84 18.22 -7.02
C ALA A 261 3.15 17.63 -7.57
N ARG A 262 4.29 18.29 -7.30
CA ARG A 262 5.62 17.78 -7.68
C ARG A 262 5.93 16.44 -7.01
N LEU A 263 5.76 16.36 -5.69
CA LEU A 263 6.00 15.12 -4.93
C LEU A 263 5.00 14.01 -5.32
N GLN A 264 3.75 14.37 -5.57
CA GLN A 264 2.73 13.44 -6.05
C GLN A 264 3.10 12.82 -7.40
N ALA A 265 3.66 13.62 -8.32
CA ALA A 265 4.15 13.13 -9.61
C ALA A 265 5.33 12.16 -9.44
N GLU A 266 6.26 12.47 -8.53
CA GLU A 266 7.39 11.60 -8.19
C GLU A 266 6.90 10.24 -7.67
N PHE A 267 5.95 10.22 -6.73
CA PHE A 267 5.37 8.97 -6.24
C PHE A 267 4.62 8.19 -7.30
N ALA A 268 3.89 8.86 -8.19
CA ALA A 268 3.25 8.21 -9.33
C ALA A 268 4.29 7.52 -10.23
N SER A 269 5.42 8.19 -10.49
CA SER A 269 6.52 7.61 -11.27
C SER A 269 7.16 6.40 -10.57
N ARG A 270 7.44 6.48 -9.27
CA ARG A 270 7.97 5.37 -8.46
C ARG A 270 7.01 4.18 -8.39
N ALA A 271 5.70 4.44 -8.37
CA ALA A 271 4.66 3.41 -8.32
C ALA A 271 4.49 2.65 -9.64
N THR A 272 4.76 3.28 -10.78
CA THR A 272 4.61 2.70 -12.13
C THR A 272 5.28 1.32 -12.29
N PRO A 273 6.59 1.14 -11.99
CA PRO A 273 7.24 -0.16 -12.14
C PRO A 273 6.73 -1.20 -11.14
N LEU A 274 6.40 -0.81 -9.90
CA LEU A 274 5.86 -1.72 -8.89
C LEU A 274 4.47 -2.24 -9.29
N ARG A 275 3.63 -1.34 -9.80
CA ARG A 275 2.31 -1.70 -10.35
C ARG A 275 2.44 -2.65 -11.54
N ALA A 276 3.38 -2.40 -12.44
CA ALA A 276 3.64 -3.27 -13.59
C ALA A 276 4.06 -4.68 -13.15
N GLN A 277 4.95 -4.80 -12.16
CA GLN A 277 5.36 -6.09 -11.60
C GLN A 277 4.20 -6.85 -10.95
N LEU A 278 3.33 -6.17 -10.18
CA LEU A 278 2.13 -6.79 -9.61
C LEU A 278 1.13 -7.23 -10.68
N ILE A 279 0.95 -6.44 -11.75
CA ILE A 279 0.12 -6.83 -12.90
C ILE A 279 0.70 -8.09 -13.56
N ALA A 280 2.00 -8.12 -13.82
CA ALA A 280 2.69 -9.27 -14.43
C ALA A 280 2.54 -10.53 -13.57
N LEU A 281 2.75 -10.41 -12.26
CA LEU A 281 2.51 -11.51 -11.31
C LEU A 281 1.06 -12.00 -11.39
N CYS A 282 0.08 -11.09 -11.33
CA CYS A 282 -1.32 -11.49 -11.45
C CYS A 282 -1.63 -12.19 -12.79
N THR A 283 -1.02 -11.77 -13.89
CA THR A 283 -1.16 -12.44 -15.18
C THR A 283 -0.58 -13.84 -15.13
N GLN A 284 0.66 -14.02 -14.66
CA GLN A 284 1.32 -15.33 -14.50
C GLN A 284 0.50 -16.31 -13.64
N LEU A 285 -0.16 -15.83 -12.58
CA LEU A 285 -0.99 -16.65 -11.71
C LEU A 285 -2.34 -17.02 -12.36
N LEU A 286 -2.82 -16.22 -13.31
CA LEU A 286 -4.09 -16.47 -14.01
C LEU A 286 -3.93 -17.26 -15.29
N ASP A 287 -2.72 -17.32 -15.85
CA ASP A 287 -2.44 -18.13 -17.02
C ASP A 287 -2.86 -19.58 -16.74
N PRO A 288 -3.68 -20.18 -17.62
CA PRO A 288 -4.01 -21.59 -17.51
C PRO A 288 -2.68 -22.35 -17.63
N GLU A 289 -2.44 -23.26 -16.70
CA GLU A 289 -1.54 -24.36 -17.03
C GLU A 289 -2.23 -25.10 -18.16
N ASP A 290 -1.55 -25.28 -19.30
CA ASP A 290 -2.02 -26.24 -20.31
C ASP A 290 -2.22 -27.56 -19.57
N ASN A 291 -3.47 -27.90 -19.30
CA ASN A 291 -3.87 -29.17 -18.71
C ASN A 291 -3.64 -30.22 -19.80
N ASP A 292 -2.45 -30.81 -19.81
CA ASP A 292 -2.23 -32.14 -20.39
C ASP A 292 -2.49 -33.21 -19.31
#